data_AF-A0A948VWL7-F1
#
_entry.id   AF-A0A948VWL7-F1
#
_cell.length_a   1.000
_cell.length_b   1.000
_cell.length_c   1.000
_cell.angle_alpha   90.00
_cell.angle_beta   90.00
_cell.angle_gamma   90.00
#
_symmetry.space_group_name_H-M   'P 1'
#
loop_
_entity.id
_entity.type
_entity.pdbx_description
1 polymer ?
#
loop_
_entity_poly.entity_id
_entity_poly.type
_entity_poly.pdbx_seq_one_letter_code
_entity_poly.pdbx_strand_id
1 'polypeptide(L)'
;LVTLADLNINYFSRSPRAKASHIPVSNRVSDFREVNPGLPREAAITEAERCFHCGNCNLCENCYVFCPDIAISLDEETGSLIIDRTICKSCGICIKECPRSAVFWEDGS
;
A
#
# COMPACT_ATOMS: atom_id res chain seq x y z
N LEU A 1 -0.11 -4.32 13.10
CA LEU A 1 -0.13 -2.98 12.47
C LEU A 1 1.06 -2.94 11.52
N VAL A 2 0.83 -2.73 10.21
CA VAL A 2 1.89 -2.81 9.18
C VAL A 2 2.77 -1.57 9.21
N THR A 3 4.09 -1.75 9.22
CA THR A 3 5.10 -0.69 9.19
C THR A 3 5.76 -0.60 7.82
N LEU A 4 6.55 0.45 7.59
CA LEU A 4 7.29 0.60 6.34
C LEU A 4 8.28 -0.56 6.08
N ALA A 5 8.82 -1.17 7.14
CA ALA A 5 9.78 -2.27 7.02
C ALA A 5 9.13 -3.57 6.51
N ASP A 6 7.80 -3.69 6.65
CA ASP A 6 7.04 -4.87 6.24
C ASP A 6 6.63 -4.82 4.75
N LEU A 7 6.82 -3.68 4.09
CA LEU A 7 6.42 -3.44 2.70
C LEU A 7 7.55 -3.76 1.73
N ASN A 8 7.24 -4.43 0.62
CA ASN A 8 8.17 -4.53 -0.50
C ASN A 8 8.09 -3.24 -1.34
N ILE A 9 8.94 -2.27 -0.97
CA ILE A 9 8.96 -0.93 -1.58
C ILE A 9 9.51 -0.90 -3.01
N ASN A 10 10.05 -2.02 -3.53
CA ASN A 10 10.63 -2.07 -4.88
C ASN A 10 9.57 -1.87 -5.98
N TYR A 11 8.30 -2.10 -5.66
CA TYR A 11 7.17 -1.88 -6.58
C TYR A 11 6.66 -0.43 -6.61
N PHE A 12 7.26 0.48 -5.84
CA PHE A 12 6.78 1.86 -5.73
C PHE A 12 7.89 2.87 -6.04
N SER A 13 7.57 3.83 -6.88
CA SER A 13 8.46 4.95 -7.18
C SER A 13 8.52 5.91 -5.99
N ARG A 14 9.73 6.37 -5.66
CA ARG A 14 9.90 7.45 -4.67
C ARG A 14 9.29 8.73 -5.22
N SER A 15 8.45 9.37 -4.41
CA SER A 15 7.85 10.66 -4.72
C SER A 15 7.94 11.57 -3.49
N PRO A 16 8.31 12.86 -3.65
CA PRO A 16 8.34 13.81 -2.54
C PRO A 16 6.91 14.10 -2.03
N ARG A 17 6.80 14.51 -0.76
CA ARG A 17 5.51 14.95 -0.20
C ARG A 17 5.00 16.19 -0.92
N ALA A 18 3.70 16.22 -1.25
CA ALA A 18 3.04 17.42 -1.75
C ALA A 18 3.19 18.58 -0.75
N LYS A 19 3.57 19.76 -1.27
CA LYS A 19 3.72 20.97 -0.45
C LYS A 19 2.43 21.78 -0.49
N ALA A 20 1.74 21.87 0.65
CA ALA A 20 0.63 22.80 0.80
C ALA A 20 1.13 24.25 0.73
N SER A 21 0.30 25.14 0.18
CA SER A 21 0.57 26.57 0.28
C SER A 21 0.35 27.02 1.72
N HIS A 22 1.22 27.90 2.22
CA HIS A 22 1.05 28.54 3.51
C HIS A 22 1.16 30.04 3.34
N ILE A 23 0.27 30.80 3.97
CA ILE A 23 0.39 32.26 3.96
C ILE A 23 1.71 32.69 4.62
N PRO A 24 2.36 33.79 4.22
CA PRO A 24 3.60 34.26 4.86
C PRO A 24 3.40 34.58 6.34
N VAL A 25 4.44 34.37 7.18
CA VAL A 25 4.38 34.59 8.64
C VAL A 25 3.92 36.01 8.99
N SER A 26 4.35 37.01 8.23
CA SER A 26 3.92 38.41 8.40
C SER A 26 2.40 38.58 8.39
N ASN A 27 1.70 37.78 7.60
CA ASN A 27 0.25 37.83 7.46
C ASN A 27 -0.44 36.94 8.50
N ARG A 28 0.24 35.89 8.98
CA ARG A 28 -0.27 34.99 10.04
C ARG A 28 -0.42 35.71 11.38
N VAL A 29 0.44 36.70 11.65
CA VAL A 29 0.45 37.43 12.92
C VAL A 29 -0.44 38.67 12.91
N SER A 30 -0.93 39.08 11.72
CA SER A 30 -1.71 40.31 11.56
C SER A 30 -3.23 40.09 11.61
N ASP A 31 -3.71 38.86 11.42
CA ASP A 31 -5.14 38.52 11.44
C ASP A 31 -5.39 37.05 11.81
N PHE A 32 -6.66 36.63 11.79
CA PHE A 32 -7.11 35.28 12.19
C PHE A 32 -7.54 34.40 11.01
N ARG A 33 -7.13 34.70 9.78
CA ARG A 33 -7.46 33.85 8.63
C ARG A 33 -6.70 32.53 8.68
N GLU A 34 -7.26 31.52 8.03
CA GLU A 34 -6.65 30.19 7.93
C GLU A 34 -5.24 30.25 7.34
N VAL A 35 -4.28 29.62 8.03
CA VAL A 35 -2.86 29.65 7.65
C VAL A 35 -2.53 28.65 6.55
N ASN A 36 -3.18 27.49 6.59
CA ASN A 36 -2.96 26.38 5.69
C ASN A 36 -4.25 26.06 4.93
N PRO A 37 -4.48 26.67 3.75
CA PRO A 37 -5.64 26.36 2.92
C PRO A 37 -5.66 24.92 2.36
N GLY A 38 -4.63 24.12 2.61
CA GLY A 38 -4.55 22.73 2.16
C GLY A 38 -4.02 22.57 0.73
N LEU A 39 -4.31 21.41 0.14
CA LEU A 39 -3.92 21.09 -1.23
C LEU A 39 -5.06 21.42 -2.21
N PRO A 40 -4.76 21.97 -3.39
CA PRO A 40 -5.76 22.03 -4.46
C PRO A 40 -6.17 20.60 -4.86
N ARG A 41 -7.40 20.45 -5.36
CA ARG A 41 -8.02 19.16 -5.66
C ARG A 41 -7.11 18.18 -6.40
N GLU A 42 -6.48 18.64 -7.49
CA GLU A 42 -5.60 17.81 -8.30
C GLU A 42 -4.37 17.34 -7.53
N ALA A 43 -3.73 18.23 -6.76
CA ALA A 43 -2.59 17.85 -5.91
C ALA A 43 -3.00 16.92 -4.76
N ALA A 44 -4.23 17.05 -4.24
CA ALA A 44 -4.75 16.15 -3.21
C ALA A 44 -4.97 14.73 -3.75
N ILE A 45 -5.49 14.61 -4.98
CA ILE A 45 -5.64 13.30 -5.66
C ILE A 45 -4.26 12.66 -5.87
N THR A 46 -3.30 13.40 -6.44
CA THR A 46 -1.93 12.88 -6.63
C THR A 46 -1.25 12.49 -5.33
N GLU A 47 -1.46 13.23 -4.23
CA GLU A 47 -0.93 12.84 -2.93
C GLU A 47 -1.59 11.57 -2.38
N ALA A 48 -2.90 11.38 -2.61
CA ALA A 48 -3.62 10.18 -2.19
C ALA A 48 -3.17 8.92 -2.96
N GLU A 49 -2.83 9.05 -4.23
CA GLU A 49 -2.31 7.97 -5.07
C GLU A 49 -0.95 7.41 -4.58
N ARG A 50 -0.24 8.15 -3.72
CA ARG A 50 1.01 7.67 -3.10
C ARG A 50 0.78 6.64 -1.99
N CYS A 51 -0.48 6.35 -1.64
CA CYS A 51 -0.82 5.32 -0.66
C CYS A 51 -0.41 3.93 -1.14
N PHE A 52 0.36 3.19 -0.32
CA PHE A 52 0.75 1.82 -0.64
C PHE A 52 -0.40 0.83 -0.62
N HIS A 53 -1.53 1.18 0.02
CA HIS A 53 -2.59 0.23 0.37
C HIS A 53 -2.05 -0.87 1.32
N CYS A 54 -1.23 -0.46 2.29
CA CYS A 54 -0.53 -1.35 3.21
C CYS A 54 -1.49 -2.16 4.09
N GLY A 55 -1.19 -3.44 4.29
CA GLY A 55 -1.99 -4.39 5.06
C GLY A 55 -3.28 -4.84 4.41
N ASN A 56 -3.60 -4.38 3.19
CA ASN A 56 -4.78 -4.82 2.47
C ASN A 56 -4.43 -5.33 1.07
N CYS A 57 -5.09 -6.40 0.64
CA CYS A 57 -4.94 -6.91 -0.71
C CYS A 57 -5.73 -6.04 -1.68
N ASN A 58 -5.12 -5.66 -2.80
CA ASN A 58 -5.77 -4.94 -3.90
C ASN A 58 -5.73 -5.71 -5.22
N LEU A 59 -5.53 -7.03 -5.16
CA LEU A 59 -5.45 -7.90 -6.33
C LEU A 59 -4.37 -7.49 -7.35
N CYS A 60 -3.20 -7.05 -6.87
CA CYS A 60 -2.06 -6.79 -7.75
C CYS A 60 -1.40 -8.06 -8.33
N GLU A 61 -1.85 -9.25 -7.91
CA GLU A 61 -1.46 -10.56 -8.44
C GLU A 61 0.03 -10.95 -8.36
N ASN A 62 0.91 -10.12 -7.76
CA ASN A 62 2.31 -10.49 -7.59
C ASN A 62 2.49 -11.86 -6.90
N CYS A 63 1.73 -12.15 -5.84
CA CYS A 63 1.81 -13.44 -5.17
C CYS A 63 1.49 -14.61 -6.11
N TYR A 64 0.51 -14.43 -7.01
CA TYR A 64 0.14 -15.41 -8.03
C TYR A 64 1.27 -15.59 -9.05
N VAL A 65 1.76 -14.49 -9.62
CA VAL A 65 2.81 -14.48 -10.66
C VAL A 65 4.11 -15.13 -10.17
N PHE A 66 4.51 -14.87 -8.92
CA PHE A 66 5.78 -15.35 -8.37
C PHE A 66 5.67 -16.69 -7.63
N CYS A 67 4.48 -17.31 -7.55
CA CYS A 67 4.34 -18.62 -6.93
C CYS A 67 4.98 -19.69 -7.82
N PRO A 68 6.07 -20.37 -7.38
CA PRO A 68 6.76 -21.36 -8.20
C PRO A 68 5.94 -22.64 -8.40
N ASP A 69 5.04 -22.93 -7.47
CA ASP A 69 4.24 -24.16 -7.43
C ASP A 69 2.83 -23.98 -8.03
N ILE A 70 2.48 -22.78 -8.48
CA ILE A 70 1.13 -22.44 -9.00
C ILE A 70 0.05 -22.80 -7.95
N ALA A 71 0.33 -22.52 -6.68
CA ALA A 71 -0.56 -22.82 -5.56
C ALA A 71 -1.57 -21.69 -5.26
N ILE A 72 -1.65 -20.66 -6.10
CA ILE A 72 -2.50 -19.48 -5.87
C ILE A 72 -3.48 -19.37 -7.04
N SER A 73 -4.74 -19.06 -6.75
CA SER A 73 -5.79 -18.83 -7.76
C SER A 73 -6.76 -17.75 -7.30
N LEU A 74 -7.50 -17.18 -8.25
CA LEU A 74 -8.64 -16.32 -7.96
C LEU A 74 -9.84 -17.19 -7.61
N ASP A 75 -10.48 -16.88 -6.48
CA ASP A 75 -11.78 -17.42 -6.15
C ASP A 75 -12.87 -16.57 -6.80
N GLU A 76 -13.66 -17.17 -7.70
CA GLU A 76 -14.68 -16.47 -8.47
C GLU A 76 -15.87 -16.01 -7.61
N GLU A 77 -16.11 -16.67 -6.46
CA GLU A 77 -17.22 -16.30 -5.57
C GLU A 77 -16.89 -15.07 -4.73
N THR A 78 -15.70 -15.03 -4.12
CA THR A 78 -15.29 -13.94 -3.23
C THR A 78 -14.49 -12.85 -3.93
N GLY A 79 -13.97 -13.12 -5.13
CA GLY A 79 -13.03 -12.23 -5.83
C GLY A 79 -11.67 -12.11 -5.14
N SER A 80 -11.32 -13.03 -4.23
CA SER A 80 -10.07 -13.01 -3.47
C SER A 80 -9.05 -13.99 -4.03
N LEU A 81 -7.75 -13.73 -3.82
CA LEU A 81 -6.71 -14.71 -4.11
C LEU A 81 -6.62 -15.72 -2.96
N ILE A 82 -6.72 -17.01 -3.28
CA ILE A 82 -6.66 -18.12 -2.32
C ILE A 82 -5.37 -18.91 -2.55
N ILE A 83 -4.77 -19.39 -1.45
CA ILE A 83 -3.62 -20.30 -1.48
C ILE A 83 -4.12 -21.72 -1.24
N ASP A 84 -3.97 -22.60 -2.23
CA ASP A 84 -4.22 -24.03 -2.09
C ASP A 84 -3.10 -24.68 -1.26
N ARG A 85 -3.44 -25.05 -0.02
CA ARG A 85 -2.51 -25.66 0.94
C ARG A 85 -2.08 -27.09 0.56
N THR A 86 -2.80 -27.75 -0.34
CA THR A 86 -2.42 -29.10 -0.81
C THR A 86 -1.26 -29.03 -1.81
N ILE A 87 -1.16 -27.92 -2.55
CA ILE A 87 -0.10 -27.67 -3.52
C ILE A 87 1.06 -26.91 -2.87
N CYS A 88 0.75 -25.89 -2.06
CA CYS A 88 1.73 -24.99 -1.45
C CYS A 88 2.84 -25.73 -0.68
N LYS A 89 4.10 -25.34 -0.93
CA LYS A 89 5.29 -25.86 -0.26
C LYS A 89 5.87 -24.94 0.81
N SER A 90 5.15 -23.89 1.19
CA SER A 90 5.55 -22.94 2.24
C SER A 90 6.91 -22.26 2.02
N CYS A 91 7.22 -21.89 0.76
CA CYS A 91 8.47 -21.22 0.43
C CYS A 91 8.53 -19.73 0.83
N GLY A 92 7.38 -19.10 1.09
CA GLY A 92 7.28 -17.70 1.53
C GLY A 92 7.51 -16.64 0.45
N ILE A 93 7.69 -17.03 -0.82
CA ILE A 93 7.92 -16.07 -1.93
C ILE A 93 6.71 -15.13 -2.09
N CYS A 94 5.48 -15.65 -1.99
CA CYS A 94 4.26 -14.83 -2.05
C CYS A 94 4.21 -13.73 -0.97
N ILE A 95 4.74 -14.00 0.23
CA ILE A 95 4.85 -13.02 1.31
C ILE A 95 5.88 -11.95 0.95
N LYS A 96 7.06 -12.37 0.49
CA LYS A 96 8.16 -11.48 0.11
C LYS A 96 7.79 -10.56 -1.07
N GLU A 97 7.10 -11.08 -2.07
CA GLU A 97 6.73 -10.34 -3.28
C GLU A 97 5.43 -9.55 -3.13
N CYS A 98 4.72 -9.69 -2.01
CA CYS A 98 3.57 -8.84 -1.71
C CYS A 98 4.05 -7.41 -1.38
N PRO A 99 3.74 -6.39 -2.22
CA PRO A 99 4.18 -5.01 -1.95
C PRO A 99 3.55 -4.40 -0.70
N ARG A 100 2.44 -5.00 -0.26
CA ARG A 100 1.50 -4.44 0.70
C ARG A 100 1.54 -5.15 2.05
N SER A 101 2.32 -6.22 2.20
CA SER A 101 2.29 -7.07 3.40
C SER A 101 0.87 -7.61 3.70
N ALA A 102 0.14 -7.99 2.64
CA ALA A 102 -1.22 -8.52 2.74
C ALA A 102 -1.29 -10.05 2.79
N VAL A 103 -0.15 -10.72 2.57
CA VAL A 103 0.03 -12.16 2.77
C VAL A 103 1.01 -12.33 3.92
N PHE A 104 0.64 -13.13 4.90
CA PHE A 104 1.42 -13.37 6.12
C PHE A 104 1.33 -14.83 6.52
N TRP A 105 2.25 -15.28 7.36
CA TRP A 105 2.15 -16.57 8.00
C TRP A 105 1.02 -16.54 9.00
N GLU A 106 0.16 -17.57 9.02
CA GLU A 106 -0.73 -17.76 10.16
C GLU A 106 0.14 -18.07 11.38
N ASP A 107 -0.06 -17.30 12.46
CA ASP A 107 0.55 -17.60 13.74
C ASP A 107 0.10 -19.01 14.15
N GLY A 108 1.07 -19.93 14.28
CA GLY A 108 0.79 -21.28 14.72
C GLY A 108 0.18 -21.27 16.12
N SER A 109 -0.91 -22.03 16.28
CA SER A 109 -1.37 -22.57 17.57
C SER A 109 -0.27 -23.34 18.29
#